data_AF-A0A087BSC7-F1
#
_entry.id   AF-A0A087BSC7-F1
#
_cell.length_a   1.000
_cell.length_b   1.000
_cell.length_c   1.000
_cell.angle_alpha   90.00
_cell.angle_beta   90.00
_cell.angle_gamma   90.00
#
_symmetry.space_group_name_H-M   'P 1'
#
loop_
_entity.id
_entity.type
_entity.pdbx_description
1 polymer ?
#
loop_
_entity_poly.entity_id
_entity_poly.type
_entity_poly.pdbx_seq_one_letter_code
_entity_poly.pdbx_strand_id
1 'polypeptide(L)'
;MKEDAVSWQNFITSLIARGLTGVRLVVGDRCAGLVSTVGELLPRARYQRCMVHFMRNILSKVSRRHSRWAADALKAIFASETRQAALAKAESVATEMEQRKLNQAATCLREGIGETTTYLLDDYPREHRRRIRTNNMIERLNREIRRRTRVVGAFPDGKSA
;
A
#
# COMPACT_ATOMS: atom_id res chain seq x y z
N MET A 1 9.28 16.01 -7.51
CA MET A 1 7.91 15.82 -8.06
C MET A 1 6.92 16.15 -6.95
N LYS A 2 5.86 16.90 -7.24
CA LYS A 2 4.79 17.15 -6.26
C LYS A 2 3.85 15.94 -6.26
N GLU A 3 3.21 15.65 -5.13
CA GLU A 3 2.23 14.56 -4.99
C GLU A 3 0.81 14.98 -5.39
N ASP A 4 0.70 15.81 -6.44
CA ASP A 4 -0.57 16.30 -6.98
C ASP A 4 -1.00 15.51 -8.23
N ALA A 5 -2.28 15.63 -8.60
CA ALA A 5 -2.86 14.88 -9.71
C ALA A 5 -2.15 15.16 -11.05
N VAL A 6 -1.78 16.42 -11.31
CA VAL A 6 -1.10 16.83 -12.55
C VAL A 6 0.28 16.18 -12.66
N SER A 7 1.03 16.14 -11.56
CA SER A 7 2.35 15.50 -11.51
C SER A 7 2.25 13.99 -11.76
N TRP A 8 1.27 13.31 -11.16
CA TRP A 8 1.02 11.88 -11.41
C TRP A 8 0.58 11.60 -12.84
N GLN A 9 -0.28 12.45 -13.41
CA GLN A 9 -0.73 12.37 -14.80
C GLN A 9 0.44 12.49 -15.77
N ASN A 10 1.30 13.49 -15.57
CA ASN A 10 2.49 13.69 -16.39
C ASN A 10 3.45 12.50 -16.29
N PHE A 11 3.64 11.96 -15.08
CA PHE A 11 4.50 10.80 -14.85
C PHE A 11 3.99 9.54 -15.57
N ILE A 12 2.71 9.21 -15.41
CA ILE A 12 2.11 8.02 -16.05
C ILE A 12 2.05 8.19 -17.57
N THR A 13 1.72 9.38 -18.06
CA THR A 13 1.77 9.70 -19.50
C THR A 13 3.19 9.49 -20.06
N SER A 14 4.22 9.94 -19.34
CA SER A 14 5.62 9.72 -19.72
C SER A 14 5.99 8.23 -19.79
N LEU A 15 5.44 7.39 -18.91
CA LEU A 15 5.65 5.95 -18.97
C LEU A 15 4.99 5.33 -20.20
N ILE A 16 3.73 5.70 -20.48
CA ILE A 16 2.98 5.22 -21.66
C ILE A 16 3.69 5.64 -22.95
N ALA A 17 4.15 6.89 -23.04
CA ALA A 17 4.91 7.39 -24.20
C ALA A 17 6.23 6.62 -24.43
N ARG A 18 6.80 6.02 -23.37
CA ARG A 18 7.99 5.14 -23.45
C ARG A 18 7.64 3.67 -23.69
N GLY A 19 6.39 3.35 -24.00
CA GLY A 19 5.94 2.01 -24.37
C GLY A 19 5.36 1.17 -23.23
N LEU A 20 5.05 1.76 -22.07
CA LEU A 20 4.38 1.03 -21.00
C LEU A 20 2.99 0.55 -21.46
N THR A 21 2.80 -0.76 -21.49
CA THR A 21 1.54 -1.41 -21.87
C THR A 21 1.25 -2.62 -20.97
N GLY A 22 0.02 -3.12 -20.98
CA GLY A 22 -0.34 -4.37 -20.28
C GLY A 22 -0.38 -4.29 -18.75
N VAL A 23 -0.40 -3.10 -18.15
CA VAL A 23 -0.45 -2.93 -16.69
C VAL A 23 -1.76 -3.49 -16.14
N ARG A 24 -1.67 -4.39 -15.16
CA ARG A 24 -2.82 -5.04 -14.49
C ARG A 24 -3.01 -4.62 -13.03
N LEU A 25 -1.95 -4.15 -12.37
CA LEU A 25 -1.97 -3.76 -10.97
C LEU A 25 -0.96 -2.64 -10.71
N VAL A 26 -1.40 -1.59 -10.00
CA VAL A 26 -0.53 -0.53 -9.48
C VAL A 26 -0.61 -0.56 -7.96
N VAL A 27 0.54 -0.67 -7.30
CA VAL A 27 0.63 -0.70 -5.83
C VAL A 27 1.29 0.57 -5.32
N GLY A 28 0.64 1.30 -4.41
CA GLY A 28 1.19 2.55 -3.86
C GLY A 28 0.71 2.83 -2.43
N ASP A 29 1.28 3.82 -1.75
CA ASP A 29 0.82 4.27 -0.43
C ASP A 29 -0.22 5.38 -0.54
N ARG A 30 -1.46 5.00 -0.86
CA ARG A 30 -2.69 5.82 -0.98
C ARG A 30 -2.46 7.32 -1.17
N CYS A 31 -2.02 7.71 -2.37
CA CYS A 31 -1.99 9.10 -2.82
C CYS A 31 -3.19 9.37 -3.73
N ALA A 32 -4.01 10.38 -3.40
CA ALA A 32 -5.26 10.66 -4.13
C ALA A 32 -5.01 10.94 -5.62
N GLY A 33 -3.95 11.71 -5.94
CA GLY A 33 -3.54 11.98 -7.32
C GLY A 33 -3.22 10.69 -8.08
N LEU A 34 -2.43 9.80 -7.49
CA LEU A 34 -2.09 8.51 -8.10
C LEU A 34 -3.32 7.65 -8.37
N VAL A 35 -4.25 7.55 -7.40
CA VAL A 35 -5.44 6.70 -7.55
C VAL A 35 -6.33 7.19 -8.70
N SER A 36 -6.57 8.50 -8.80
CA SER A 36 -7.34 9.09 -9.90
C SER A 36 -6.67 8.82 -11.26
N THR A 37 -5.38 9.13 -11.36
CA THR A 37 -4.63 8.99 -12.62
C THR A 37 -4.57 7.53 -13.10
N VAL A 38 -4.44 6.56 -12.19
CA VAL A 38 -4.46 5.14 -12.56
C VAL A 38 -5.81 4.76 -13.18
N GLY A 39 -6.92 5.22 -12.60
CA GLY A 39 -8.25 4.97 -13.15
C GLY A 39 -8.46 5.56 -14.55
N GLU A 40 -7.92 6.75 -14.78
CA GLU A 40 -8.05 7.47 -16.06
C GLU A 40 -7.13 6.92 -17.15
N LEU A 41 -5.83 6.75 -16.86
CA LEU A 41 -4.80 6.46 -17.86
C LEU A 41 -4.50 4.96 -18.02
N LEU A 42 -4.86 4.13 -17.03
CA LEU A 42 -4.60 2.69 -17.03
C LEU A 42 -5.89 1.91 -16.72
N PRO A 43 -6.93 1.97 -17.58
CA PRO A 43 -8.28 1.47 -17.26
C PRO A 43 -8.35 -0.06 -17.04
N ARG A 44 -7.35 -0.82 -17.50
CA ARG A 44 -7.24 -2.27 -17.26
C ARG A 44 -6.47 -2.62 -15.98
N ALA A 45 -5.84 -1.63 -15.35
CA ALA A 45 -5.13 -1.81 -14.10
C ALA A 45 -6.07 -1.53 -12.92
N ARG A 46 -5.94 -2.32 -11.86
CA ARG A 46 -6.52 -1.95 -10.56
C ARG A 46 -5.48 -1.28 -9.68
N TYR A 47 -5.95 -0.45 -8.78
CA TYR A 47 -5.13 0.10 -7.71
C TYR A 47 -5.15 -0.83 -6.48
N GLN A 48 -3.99 -0.95 -5.84
CA GLN A 48 -3.84 -1.58 -4.54
C GLN A 48 -3.08 -0.67 -3.59
N ARG A 49 -3.64 -0.51 -2.39
CA ARG A 49 -2.91 0.12 -1.29
C ARG A 49 -1.79 -0.81 -0.81
N CYS A 50 -0.60 -0.25 -0.60
CA CYS A 50 0.55 -0.97 -0.12
C CYS A 50 0.27 -1.54 1.27
N MET A 51 0.29 -2.87 1.38
CA MET A 51 0.02 -3.62 2.60
C MET A 51 0.91 -3.21 3.77
N VAL A 52 2.21 -3.00 3.53
CA VAL A 52 3.16 -2.69 4.61
C VAL A 52 2.88 -1.31 5.20
N HIS A 53 2.62 -0.32 4.35
CA HIS A 53 2.24 1.03 4.81
C HIS A 53 0.86 1.01 5.48
N PHE A 54 -0.09 0.25 4.93
CA PHE A 54 -1.40 0.08 5.55
C PHE A 54 -1.32 -0.52 6.96
N MET A 55 -0.56 -1.61 7.15
CA MET A 55 -0.33 -2.20 8.47
C MET A 55 0.34 -1.20 9.42
N ARG A 56 1.34 -0.45 8.94
CA ARG A 56 2.01 0.59 9.74
C ARG A 56 1.03 1.69 10.18
N ASN A 57 0.15 2.13 9.28
CA ASN A 57 -0.86 3.16 9.53
C ASN A 57 -1.92 2.71 10.54
N ILE A 58 -2.24 1.42 10.59
CA ILE A 58 -3.13 0.86 11.62
C ILE A 58 -2.36 0.78 12.95
N LEU A 59 -1.16 0.20 12.95
CA LEU A 59 -0.37 0.01 14.17
C LEU A 59 0.02 1.33 14.84
N SER A 60 0.18 2.42 14.09
CA SER A 60 0.42 3.76 14.66
C SER A 60 -0.75 4.29 15.49
N LYS A 61 -1.96 3.74 15.30
CA LYS A 61 -3.19 4.09 16.04
C LYS A 61 -3.47 3.11 17.18
N VAL A 62 -2.60 2.12 17.39
CA VAL A 62 -2.75 1.11 18.44
C VAL A 62 -1.84 1.45 19.61
N SER A 63 -2.37 1.39 20.83
CA SER A 63 -1.57 1.62 22.03
C SER A 63 -0.49 0.54 22.21
N ARG A 64 0.62 0.89 22.87
CA ARG A 64 1.75 -0.02 23.05
C ARG A 64 1.37 -1.36 23.68
N ARG A 65 0.40 -1.35 24.61
CA ARG A 65 -0.18 -2.54 25.27
C ARG A 65 -0.78 -3.54 24.28
N HIS A 66 -1.42 -3.07 23.21
CA HIS A 66 -2.11 -3.91 22.23
C HIS A 66 -1.34 -4.13 20.93
N SER A 67 -0.16 -3.50 20.78
CA SER A 67 0.65 -3.52 19.56
C SER A 67 0.96 -4.93 19.05
N ARG A 68 1.34 -5.86 19.94
CA ARG A 68 1.67 -7.24 19.59
C ARG A 68 0.44 -8.00 19.07
N TRP A 69 -0.65 -7.95 19.82
CA TRP A 69 -1.93 -8.55 19.42
C TRP A 69 -2.40 -8.00 18.06
N ALA A 70 -2.39 -6.68 17.88
CA ALA A 70 -2.82 -6.06 16.63
C ALA A 70 -1.94 -6.47 15.45
N ALA A 71 -0.62 -6.54 15.65
CA ALA A 71 0.29 -6.99 14.61
C ALA A 71 0.00 -8.43 14.17
N ASP A 72 -0.26 -9.33 15.12
CA ASP A 72 -0.54 -10.73 14.82
C ASP A 72 -1.94 -10.91 14.20
N ALA A 73 -2.94 -10.16 14.65
CA ALA A 73 -4.28 -10.11 14.05
C ALA A 73 -4.23 -9.63 12.59
N LEU A 74 -3.47 -8.55 12.30
CA LEU A 74 -3.29 -8.05 10.94
C LEU A 74 -2.57 -9.08 10.05
N LYS A 75 -1.53 -9.76 10.56
CA LYS A 75 -0.88 -10.85 9.80
C LYS A 75 -1.86 -11.97 9.47
N ALA A 76 -2.74 -12.34 10.40
CA ALA A 76 -3.73 -13.39 10.20
C ALA A 76 -4.74 -13.03 9.09
N ILE A 77 -5.19 -11.77 9.01
CA ILE A 77 -6.04 -11.29 7.90
C ILE A 77 -5.38 -11.60 6.55
N PHE A 78 -4.11 -11.22 6.42
CA PHE A 78 -3.37 -11.35 5.17
C PHE A 78 -2.76 -12.73 4.91
N ALA A 79 -2.93 -13.67 5.83
CA ALA A 79 -2.66 -15.08 5.59
C ALA A 79 -3.83 -15.79 4.88
N SER A 80 -4.99 -15.15 4.77
CA SER A 80 -6.17 -15.71 4.11
C SER A 80 -5.94 -16.00 2.64
N GLU A 81 -6.46 -17.13 2.16
CA GLU A 81 -6.30 -17.56 0.76
C GLU A 81 -7.24 -16.87 -0.23
N THR A 82 -8.38 -16.39 0.26
CA THR A 82 -9.41 -15.74 -0.56
C THR A 82 -9.70 -14.33 -0.07
N ARG A 83 -10.14 -13.46 -0.98
CA ARG A 83 -10.53 -12.09 -0.64
C ARG A 83 -11.69 -12.07 0.36
N GLN A 84 -12.68 -12.93 0.19
CA GLN A 84 -13.83 -13.02 1.09
C GLN A 84 -13.41 -13.40 2.51
N ALA A 85 -12.52 -14.39 2.66
CA ALA A 85 -11.99 -14.77 3.97
C ALA A 85 -11.19 -13.63 4.62
N ALA A 86 -10.36 -12.92 3.83
CA ALA A 86 -9.62 -11.76 4.32
C ALA A 86 -10.56 -10.64 4.82
N LEU A 87 -11.62 -10.33 4.08
CA LEU A 87 -12.60 -9.30 4.46
C LEU A 87 -13.39 -9.69 5.70
N ALA A 88 -13.87 -10.94 5.78
CA ALA A 88 -14.57 -11.44 6.96
C ALA A 88 -13.68 -11.43 8.20
N LYS A 89 -12.42 -11.88 8.06
CA LYS A 89 -11.43 -11.83 9.15
C LYS A 89 -11.13 -10.40 9.57
N ALA A 90 -11.04 -9.47 8.63
CA ALA A 90 -10.81 -8.06 8.92
C ALA A 90 -11.96 -7.44 9.70
N GLU A 91 -13.21 -7.78 9.38
CA GLU A 91 -14.36 -7.29 10.15
C GLU A 91 -14.33 -7.83 11.58
N SER A 92 -14.09 -9.13 11.76
CA SER A 92 -13.94 -9.73 13.10
C SER A 92 -12.83 -9.05 13.91
N VAL A 93 -11.68 -8.75 13.29
CA VAL A 93 -10.58 -8.03 13.94
C VAL A 93 -10.97 -6.59 14.26
N ALA A 94 -11.73 -5.91 13.39
CA ALA A 94 -12.20 -4.55 13.62
C ALA A 94 -13.15 -4.49 14.83
N THR A 95 -14.08 -5.45 14.94
CA THR A 95 -14.94 -5.57 16.13
C THR A 95 -14.13 -5.80 17.41
N GLU A 96 -13.12 -6.66 17.37
CA GLU A 96 -12.25 -6.89 18.54
C GLU A 96 -11.40 -5.64 18.88
N MET A 97 -10.98 -4.87 17.86
CA MET A 97 -10.33 -3.57 18.08
C MET A 97 -11.26 -2.60 18.82
N GLU A 98 -12.53 -2.52 18.46
CA GLU A 98 -13.53 -1.67 19.13
C GLU A 98 -13.75 -2.08 20.59
N GLN A 99 -13.86 -3.38 20.87
CA GLN A 99 -13.96 -3.90 22.24
C GLN A 99 -12.74 -3.53 23.10
N ARG A 100 -11.56 -3.45 22.46
CA ARG A 100 -10.29 -3.01 23.10
C ARG A 100 -10.13 -1.49 23.13
N LYS A 101 -11.15 -0.71 22.77
CA LYS A 101 -11.16 0.76 22.67
C LYS A 101 -10.14 1.32 21.65
N LEU A 102 -9.88 0.57 20.57
CA LEU A 102 -8.97 0.94 19.48
C LEU A 102 -9.75 1.44 18.25
N ASN A 103 -10.74 2.32 18.45
CA ASN A 103 -11.70 2.71 17.43
C ASN A 103 -11.05 3.28 16.15
N GLN A 104 -10.03 4.13 16.29
CA GLN A 104 -9.33 4.68 15.12
C GLN A 104 -8.61 3.61 14.29
N ALA A 105 -8.08 2.57 14.94
CA ALA A 105 -7.46 1.44 14.24
C ALA A 105 -8.50 0.60 13.51
N ALA A 106 -9.67 0.37 14.13
CA ALA A 106 -10.80 -0.34 13.52
C ALA A 106 -11.32 0.40 12.28
N THR A 107 -11.58 1.70 12.37
CA THR A 107 -11.99 2.54 11.23
C THR A 107 -10.96 2.47 10.11
N CYS A 108 -9.67 2.65 10.43
CA CYS A 108 -8.61 2.59 9.43
C CYS A 108 -8.54 1.21 8.74
N LEU A 109 -8.75 0.11 9.49
CA LEU A 109 -8.80 -1.23 8.92
C LEU A 109 -9.97 -1.39 7.94
N ARG A 110 -11.19 -1.00 8.33
CA ARG A 110 -12.39 -1.13 7.48
C ARG A 110 -12.27 -0.34 6.18
N GLU A 111 -11.79 0.90 6.25
CA GLU A 111 -11.65 1.77 5.07
C GLU A 111 -10.62 1.25 4.06
N GLY A 112 -9.52 0.65 4.53
CA GLY A 112 -8.40 0.29 3.66
C GLY A 112 -8.30 -1.18 3.26
N ILE A 113 -9.03 -2.09 3.91
CA ILE A 113 -8.86 -3.53 3.65
C ILE A 113 -9.27 -3.90 2.22
N GLY A 114 -10.31 -3.28 1.68
CA GLY A 114 -10.77 -3.52 0.30
C GLY A 114 -9.72 -3.17 -0.74
N GLU A 115 -9.05 -2.02 -0.59
CA GLU A 115 -7.95 -1.57 -1.47
C GLU A 115 -6.69 -2.43 -1.28
N THR A 116 -6.42 -2.92 -0.07
CA THR A 116 -5.18 -3.66 0.24
C THR A 116 -5.24 -5.12 -0.23
N THR A 117 -6.43 -5.69 -0.38
CA THR A 117 -6.66 -7.09 -0.77
C THR A 117 -6.94 -7.28 -2.27
N THR A 118 -6.67 -6.29 -3.12
CA THR A 118 -6.90 -6.36 -4.57
C THR A 118 -6.18 -7.53 -5.24
N TYR A 119 -4.95 -7.85 -4.83
CA TYR A 119 -4.19 -9.01 -5.34
C TYR A 119 -4.83 -10.39 -5.07
N LEU A 120 -5.85 -10.48 -4.21
CA LEU A 120 -6.60 -11.72 -3.94
C LEU A 120 -7.76 -11.94 -4.91
N LEU A 121 -8.02 -11.02 -5.84
CA LEU A 121 -9.00 -11.22 -6.91
C LEU A 121 -8.54 -12.33 -7.86
N ASP A 122 -9.51 -13.02 -8.46
CA ASP A 122 -9.25 -14.16 -9.35
C ASP A 122 -8.49 -13.76 -10.63
N ASP A 123 -8.54 -12.49 -11.01
CA ASP A 123 -7.77 -11.88 -12.10
C ASP A 123 -6.24 -11.95 -11.90
N TYR A 124 -5.76 -12.27 -10.69
CA TYR A 124 -4.33 -12.26 -10.34
C TYR A 124 -3.79 -13.66 -9.98
N PRO A 125 -2.69 -14.11 -10.63
CA PRO A 125 -2.08 -15.41 -10.36
C PRO A 125 -1.63 -15.58 -8.90
N ARG A 126 -1.90 -16.77 -8.32
CA ARG A 126 -1.51 -17.12 -6.95
C ARG A 126 0.00 -17.00 -6.72
N GLU A 127 0.80 -17.35 -7.72
CA GLU A 127 2.26 -17.28 -7.72
C GLU A 127 2.82 -15.87 -7.49
N HIS A 128 2.09 -14.82 -7.88
CA HIS A 128 2.55 -13.44 -7.73
C HIS A 128 2.22 -12.85 -6.35
N ARG A 129 1.28 -13.45 -5.61
CA ARG A 129 0.76 -12.92 -4.34
C ARG A 129 1.87 -12.65 -3.33
N ARG A 130 2.85 -13.55 -3.22
CA ARG A 130 4.00 -13.37 -2.31
C ARG A 130 4.84 -12.15 -2.70
N ARG A 131 5.06 -11.92 -4.00
CA ARG A 131 5.87 -10.78 -4.48
C ARG A 131 5.12 -9.46 -4.28
N ILE A 132 3.82 -9.44 -4.58
CA ILE A 132 2.96 -8.25 -4.47
C ILE A 132 2.86 -7.75 -3.01
N ARG A 133 2.74 -8.66 -2.04
CA ARG A 133 2.53 -8.29 -0.63
C ARG A 133 3.81 -7.81 0.08
N THR A 134 4.99 -8.12 -0.45
CA THR A 134 6.27 -7.75 0.18
C THR A 134 6.80 -6.45 -0.40
N ASN A 135 7.27 -5.53 0.45
CA ASN A 135 8.00 -4.35 -0.01
C ASN A 135 9.53 -4.53 0.04
N ASN A 136 10.03 -5.74 0.35
CA ASN A 136 11.46 -5.99 0.58
C ASN A 136 12.37 -5.48 -0.55
N MET A 137 11.99 -5.67 -1.81
CA MET A 137 12.77 -5.21 -2.96
C MET A 137 12.86 -3.69 -3.02
N ILE A 138 11.72 -3.01 -2.84
CA ILE A 138 11.64 -1.55 -2.84
C ILE A 138 12.35 -0.97 -1.62
N GLU A 139 12.15 -1.53 -0.43
CA GLU A 139 12.83 -1.08 0.79
C GLU A 139 14.34 -1.33 0.76
N ARG A 140 14.79 -2.38 0.08
CA ARG A 140 16.23 -2.60 -0.14
C ARG A 140 16.82 -1.48 -0.99
N LEU A 141 16.16 -1.13 -2.10
CA LEU A 141 16.57 -0.02 -2.96
C LEU A 141 16.54 1.32 -2.18
N ASN A 142 15.43 1.60 -1.50
CA ASN A 142 15.27 2.82 -0.70
C ASN A 142 16.32 2.93 0.41
N ARG A 143 16.69 1.81 1.04
CA ARG A 143 17.75 1.79 2.05
C ARG A 143 19.11 2.16 1.46
N GLU A 144 19.44 1.66 0.27
CA GLU A 144 20.70 1.98 -0.40
C GLU A 144 20.75 3.46 -0.82
N ILE A 145 19.64 3.99 -1.36
CA ILE A 145 19.52 5.43 -1.67
C ILE A 145 19.74 6.25 -0.40
N ARG A 146 18.99 5.98 0.68
CA ARG A 146 19.13 6.69 1.97
C ARG A 146 20.55 6.61 2.54
N ARG A 147 21.21 5.46 2.40
CA ARG A 147 22.59 5.28 2.89
C ARG A 147 23.55 6.25 2.20
N ARG A 148 23.40 6.44 0.88
CA ARG A 148 24.26 7.31 0.07
C ARG A 148 23.90 8.78 0.25
N THR A 149 22.62 9.12 0.38
CA THR A 149 22.19 10.52 0.52
C THR A 149 22.36 11.06 1.94
N ARG A 150 22.40 10.20 2.97
CA ARG A 150 22.54 10.62 4.37
C ARG A 150 23.76 11.49 4.64
N VAL A 151 24.86 11.29 3.92
CA VAL A 151 26.10 12.08 4.10
C VAL A 151 26.02 13.47 3.45
N VAL A 152 25.08 13.70 2.53
CA VAL A 152 24.98 14.96 1.78
C VAL A 152 24.28 16.05 2.60
N GLY A 153 23.45 15.69 3.58
CA GLY A 153 22.75 16.62 4.48
C GLY A 153 21.60 17.36 3.80
N ALA A 154 21.92 18.27 2.87
CA ALA A 154 20.96 19.02 2.06
C ALA A 154 21.48 19.16 0.62
N PHE A 155 20.56 19.04 -0.35
CA PHE A 155 20.86 19.31 -1.75
C PHE A 155 20.56 20.78 -2.07
N PRO A 156 21.39 21.45 -2.89
CA PRO A 156 21.20 22.85 -3.23
C PRO A 156 19.97 23.10 -4.12
N ASP A 157 19.59 22.12 -4.94
CA ASP A 157 18.38 22.17 -5.78
C ASP A 157 17.89 20.76 -6.14
N GLY A 158 16.78 20.68 -6.88
CA GLY A 158 16.20 19.43 -7.35
C GLY A 158 16.93 18.75 -8.51
N LYS A 159 17.93 19.39 -9.14
CA LYS A 159 18.81 18.74 -10.14
C LYS A 159 19.94 17.98 -9.47
N SER A 160 20.35 18.44 -8.30
CA SER A 160 21.44 17.87 -7.50
C SER A 160 20.98 16.69 -6.63
N ALA A 161 19.67 16.59 -6.34
CA ALA A 161 19.05 15.56 -5.51
C ALA A 161 18.75 14.26 -6.27
#